data_AF-F2PQB8-F1
#
_entry.id   AF-F2PQB8-F1
#
_cell.length_a   1.000
_cell.length_b   1.000
_cell.length_c   1.000
_cell.angle_alpha   90.00
_cell.angle_beta   90.00
_cell.angle_gamma   90.00
#
_symmetry.space_group_name_H-M   'P 1'
#
loop_
_entity.id
_entity.type
_entity.pdbx_description
1 polymer ?
#
loop_
_entity_poly.entity_id
_entity_poly.type
_entity_poly.pdbx_seq_one_letter_code
_entity_poly.pdbx_strand_id
1 'polypeptide(L)'
;MTDRSRFSAEVLLMDDRLVLIHIPLDLYPFFVSPILRLLFHDGENEMAPKNSAGFVNISITPIECSIICSRELANLYFVPMVEGFERAAISTHGKVQISSEDYLVMQVEGQGLDAGQRVVELTSPLAMAGISIFFISTYFSDYIIVPKHSKQQVTETFVERGFNVEEGPVDPDSRRGSSPNIHIPNSRPDTPPPCSVSELQLRAFKTLQQHKVRPQADRSLRLVQCAAHYREYTGTKSYSILRPNLISALLNDNPQFFSLTIAATDPAPSLLLEERLLPRFSLPSDPDREPSSPVEEDTNLLLGSKDEILIAITLDLRELPLEAAGIVSGVASALVAGTRREGNGSIKELETSFLSTSRAGNVIVREEELELAMECLESEF
;
A
#
# COMPACT_ATOMS: atom_id res chain seq x y z
N MET A 1 25.05 -28.12 16.40
CA MET A 1 24.67 -27.98 14.98
C MET A 1 23.15 -27.91 14.90
N THR A 2 22.65 -26.67 14.88
CA THR A 2 21.40 -26.11 14.31
C THR A 2 21.04 -24.94 15.21
N ASP A 3 21.73 -23.83 14.95
CA ASP A 3 21.42 -22.53 15.52
C ASP A 3 20.07 -22.11 14.94
N ARG A 4 19.02 -22.25 15.75
CA ARG A 4 17.67 -21.78 15.43
C ARG A 4 17.58 -20.35 15.95
N SER A 5 18.14 -19.38 15.22
CA SER A 5 17.65 -18.00 15.27
C SER A 5 16.28 -18.01 14.59
N ARG A 6 15.25 -18.46 15.33
CA ARG A 6 13.87 -18.47 14.86
C ARG A 6 13.42 -17.01 14.74
N PHE A 7 13.23 -16.58 13.50
CA PHE A 7 12.42 -15.42 13.15
C PHE A 7 11.09 -15.50 13.91
N SER A 8 10.73 -14.44 14.62
CA SER A 8 9.39 -14.24 15.19
C SER A 8 8.77 -13.03 14.50
N ALA A 9 8.46 -13.19 13.20
CA ALA A 9 7.59 -12.24 12.51
C ALA A 9 6.15 -12.75 12.69
N GLU A 10 5.29 -11.87 13.19
CA GLU A 10 3.88 -12.11 13.41
C GLU A 10 3.10 -11.51 12.25
N VAL A 11 2.17 -12.28 11.69
CA VAL A 11 1.32 -11.85 10.59
C VAL A 11 -0.11 -11.85 11.09
N LEU A 12 -0.70 -10.66 11.18
CA LEU A 12 -2.08 -10.48 11.60
C LEU A 12 -2.99 -10.44 10.37
N LEU A 13 -3.79 -11.49 10.18
CA LEU A 13 -4.75 -11.58 9.09
C LEU A 13 -6.08 -10.93 9.49
N MET A 14 -6.48 -9.90 8.74
CA MET A 14 -7.75 -9.20 8.92
C MET A 14 -8.79 -9.78 7.94
N ASP A 15 -9.98 -10.16 8.42
CA ASP A 15 -11.05 -10.72 7.58
C ASP A 15 -11.95 -9.65 6.94
N ASP A 16 -11.36 -8.51 6.59
CA ASP A 16 -12.03 -7.45 5.86
C ASP A 16 -12.21 -7.89 4.39
N ARG A 17 -13.44 -7.84 3.88
CA ARG A 17 -13.72 -8.09 2.45
C ARG A 17 -13.36 -6.85 1.65
N LEU A 18 -12.09 -6.72 1.29
CA LEU A 18 -11.58 -5.56 0.58
C LEU A 18 -11.76 -5.71 -0.93
N VAL A 19 -11.79 -4.58 -1.62
CA VAL A 19 -11.72 -4.52 -3.08
C VAL A 19 -10.78 -3.46 -3.56
N LEU A 20 -10.31 -3.65 -4.79
CA LEU A 20 -9.44 -2.72 -5.49
C LEU A 20 -10.28 -1.92 -6.49
N ILE A 21 -10.09 -0.61 -6.49
CA ILE A 21 -10.76 0.31 -7.40
C ILE A 21 -9.69 1.07 -8.17
N HIS A 22 -9.67 0.89 -9.48
CA HIS A 22 -8.86 1.63 -10.42
C HIS A 22 -9.67 2.78 -11.04
N ILE A 23 -9.15 3.99 -10.96
CA ILE A 23 -9.71 5.21 -11.55
C ILE A 23 -8.63 5.88 -12.41
N PRO A 24 -8.82 5.98 -13.73
CA PRO A 24 -7.94 6.75 -14.60
C PRO A 24 -7.86 8.22 -14.19
N LEU A 25 -6.69 8.84 -14.37
CA LEU A 25 -6.46 10.23 -13.94
C LEU A 25 -7.37 11.26 -14.63
N ASP A 26 -7.79 11.01 -15.87
CA ASP A 26 -8.77 11.85 -16.59
C ASP A 26 -10.17 11.79 -15.96
N LEU A 27 -10.47 10.74 -15.19
CA LEU A 27 -11.75 10.55 -14.51
C LEU A 27 -11.70 10.86 -13.01
N TYR A 28 -10.51 10.92 -12.40
CA TYR A 28 -10.31 11.21 -10.98
C TYR A 28 -11.15 12.41 -10.45
N PRO A 29 -11.24 13.57 -11.14
CA PRO A 29 -12.00 14.71 -10.64
C PRO A 29 -13.48 14.40 -10.34
N PHE A 30 -14.08 13.45 -11.05
CA PHE A 30 -15.46 13.05 -10.85
C PHE A 30 -15.65 12.12 -9.64
N PHE A 31 -14.57 11.48 -9.18
CA PHE A 31 -14.57 10.55 -8.05
C PHE A 31 -14.13 11.19 -6.74
N VAL A 32 -13.77 12.48 -6.73
CA VAL A 32 -13.41 13.17 -5.48
C VAL A 32 -14.56 13.16 -4.47
N SER A 33 -15.82 13.28 -4.92
CA SER A 33 -16.96 13.21 -3.99
C SER A 33 -17.11 11.82 -3.33
N PRO A 34 -17.11 10.69 -4.05
CA PRO A 34 -16.99 9.35 -3.47
C PRO A 34 -15.80 9.17 -2.51
N ILE A 35 -14.61 9.66 -2.90
CA ILE A 35 -13.39 9.61 -2.08
C ILE A 35 -13.57 10.36 -0.77
N LEU A 36 -14.13 11.58 -0.81
CA LEU A 36 -14.44 12.34 0.39
C LEU A 36 -15.52 11.64 1.23
N ARG A 37 -16.54 11.03 0.63
CA ARG A 37 -17.53 10.27 1.42
C ARG A 37 -16.88 9.08 2.13
N LEU A 38 -15.94 8.40 1.50
CA LEU A 38 -15.15 7.33 2.12
C LEU A 38 -14.30 7.87 3.29
N LEU A 39 -13.58 8.98 3.11
CA LEU A 39 -12.76 9.62 4.16
C LEU A 39 -13.56 10.16 5.36
N PHE A 40 -14.85 10.41 5.16
CA PHE A 40 -15.74 10.96 6.18
C PHE A 40 -16.69 9.89 6.71
N HIS A 41 -16.47 8.63 6.33
CA HIS A 41 -17.17 7.49 6.88
C HIS A 41 -16.66 7.18 8.29
N ASP A 42 -17.03 8.03 9.24
CA ASP A 42 -17.10 7.63 10.64
C ASP A 42 -18.48 7.02 10.84
N GLY A 43 -18.57 5.80 11.39
CA GLY A 43 -19.85 5.19 11.68
C GLY A 43 -20.77 6.20 12.38
N GLU A 44 -21.85 6.60 11.73
CA GLU A 44 -22.84 7.59 12.22
C GLU A 44 -23.60 7.10 13.47
N ASN A 45 -23.11 6.07 14.14
CA ASN A 45 -23.80 5.36 15.18
C ASN A 45 -22.85 5.20 16.37
N GLU A 46 -23.15 5.84 17.51
CA GLU A 46 -22.44 5.62 18.78
C GLU A 46 -22.50 4.17 19.26
N MET A 47 -23.32 3.33 18.60
CA MET A 47 -23.45 1.89 18.82
C MET A 47 -22.60 1.03 17.86
N ALA A 48 -22.00 1.60 16.81
CA ALA A 48 -21.11 0.86 15.92
C ALA A 48 -19.74 0.68 16.59
N PRO A 49 -19.09 -0.49 16.46
CA PRO A 49 -17.74 -0.67 16.98
C PRO A 49 -16.82 0.42 16.40
N LYS A 50 -16.07 1.08 17.29
CA LYS A 50 -15.02 2.03 16.90
C LYS A 50 -14.10 1.29 15.91
N ASN A 51 -13.97 1.83 14.69
CA ASN A 51 -13.27 1.27 13.50
C ASN A 51 -14.16 0.59 12.44
N SER A 52 -15.34 1.13 12.14
CA SER A 52 -16.25 0.57 11.11
C SER A 52 -15.76 0.64 9.66
N ALA A 53 -14.65 1.33 9.37
CA ALA A 53 -14.10 1.46 8.02
C ALA A 53 -13.09 0.36 7.63
N GLY A 54 -12.62 -0.45 8.59
CA GLY A 54 -11.59 -1.47 8.36
C GLY A 54 -10.29 -0.86 7.81
N PHE A 55 -9.70 -1.53 6.82
CA PHE A 55 -8.56 -1.03 6.04
C PHE A 55 -9.00 -0.16 4.86
N VAL A 56 -8.45 1.06 4.77
CA VAL A 56 -8.62 1.97 3.63
C VAL A 56 -7.27 2.45 3.13
N ASN A 57 -7.03 2.35 1.83
CA ASN A 57 -5.90 2.98 1.15
C ASN A 57 -6.41 3.80 -0.05
N ILE A 58 -5.92 5.03 -0.19
CA ILE A 58 -6.26 5.94 -1.29
C ILE A 58 -4.95 6.47 -1.84
N SER A 59 -4.59 6.05 -3.06
CA SER A 59 -3.34 6.41 -3.71
C SER A 59 -3.60 7.06 -5.06
N ILE A 60 -3.13 8.29 -5.23
CA ILE A 60 -3.01 9.01 -6.50
C ILE A 60 -1.55 8.92 -6.89
N THR A 61 -1.28 8.47 -8.10
CA THR A 61 0.06 8.30 -8.67
C THR A 61 0.08 8.87 -10.09
N PRO A 62 1.25 9.02 -10.72
CA PRO A 62 1.33 9.42 -12.14
C PRO A 62 0.63 8.48 -13.12
N ILE A 63 0.29 7.25 -12.70
CA ILE A 63 -0.38 6.25 -13.55
C ILE A 63 -1.90 6.30 -13.36
N GLU A 64 -2.37 6.41 -12.12
CA GLU A 64 -3.78 6.22 -11.75
C GLU A 64 -4.11 6.77 -10.35
N CYS A 65 -5.41 6.85 -10.06
CA CYS A 65 -5.92 6.80 -8.70
C CYS A 65 -6.40 5.38 -8.37
N SER A 66 -5.85 4.77 -7.33
CA SER A 66 -6.18 3.46 -6.80
C SER A 66 -6.78 3.59 -5.41
N ILE A 67 -7.84 2.84 -5.12
CA ILE A 67 -8.48 2.81 -3.81
C ILE A 67 -8.63 1.36 -3.35
N ILE A 68 -8.29 1.09 -2.10
CA ILE A 68 -8.61 -0.15 -1.41
C ILE A 68 -9.55 0.20 -0.27
N CYS A 69 -10.72 -0.43 -0.23
CA CYS A 69 -11.69 -0.29 0.85
C CYS A 69 -12.60 -1.51 0.92
N SER A 70 -13.45 -1.59 1.95
CA SER A 70 -14.40 -2.70 2.07
C SER A 70 -15.38 -2.73 0.90
N ARG A 71 -15.82 -3.94 0.55
CA ARG A 71 -16.84 -4.20 -0.48
C ARG A 71 -18.11 -3.40 -0.21
N GLU A 72 -18.50 -3.30 1.05
CA GLU A 72 -19.67 -2.56 1.50
C GLU A 72 -19.54 -1.07 1.17
N LEU A 73 -18.39 -0.45 1.48
CA LEU A 73 -18.14 0.97 1.20
C LEU A 73 -17.97 1.24 -0.30
N ALA A 74 -17.34 0.32 -1.04
CA ALA A 74 -17.26 0.39 -2.49
C ALA A 74 -18.66 0.38 -3.15
N ASN A 75 -19.53 -0.52 -2.70
CA ASN A 75 -20.92 -0.60 -3.17
C ASN A 75 -21.73 0.64 -2.80
N LEU A 76 -21.45 1.26 -1.65
CA LEU A 76 -22.17 2.43 -1.19
C LEU A 76 -21.76 3.71 -1.95
N TYR A 77 -20.46 3.93 -2.14
CA TYR A 77 -19.94 5.22 -2.63
C TYR A 77 -19.45 5.20 -4.08
N PHE A 78 -18.95 4.06 -4.59
CA PHE A 78 -18.28 4.00 -5.89
C PHE A 78 -19.14 3.34 -6.97
N VAL A 79 -19.77 2.20 -6.68
CA VAL A 79 -20.60 1.48 -7.67
C VAL A 79 -21.69 2.37 -8.29
N PRO A 80 -22.47 3.16 -7.53
CA PRO A 80 -23.51 4.02 -8.12
C PRO A 80 -22.91 5.08 -9.06
N MET A 81 -21.70 5.56 -8.75
CA MET A 81 -20.99 6.54 -9.56
C MET A 81 -20.50 5.91 -10.87
N VAL A 82 -19.88 4.73 -10.79
CA VAL A 82 -19.39 3.98 -11.96
C VAL A 82 -20.54 3.63 -12.91
N GLU A 83 -21.61 3.02 -12.40
CA GLU A 83 -22.77 2.68 -13.23
C GLU A 83 -23.43 3.93 -13.84
N GLY A 84 -23.43 5.04 -13.11
CA GLY A 84 -23.90 6.33 -13.62
C GLY A 84 -23.08 6.82 -14.82
N PHE A 85 -21.75 6.72 -14.74
CA PHE A 85 -20.84 7.07 -15.83
C PHE A 85 -21.01 6.17 -17.04
N GLU A 86 -21.09 4.87 -16.85
CA GLU A 86 -21.31 3.91 -17.93
C GLU A 86 -22.63 4.18 -18.65
N ARG A 87 -23.72 4.46 -17.93
CA ARG A 87 -24.98 4.84 -18.56
C ARG A 87 -24.92 6.17 -19.33
N ALA A 88 -24.08 7.11 -18.91
CA ALA A 88 -23.99 8.44 -19.50
C ALA A 88 -23.08 8.50 -20.74
N ALA A 89 -22.00 7.71 -20.79
CA ALA A 89 -21.03 7.78 -21.89
C ALA A 89 -20.43 6.41 -22.22
N ILE A 90 -20.62 5.97 -23.47
CA ILE A 90 -20.05 4.71 -23.98
C ILE A 90 -18.51 4.71 -23.88
N SER A 91 -17.88 5.87 -24.09
CA SER A 91 -16.42 6.03 -24.06
C SER A 91 -15.77 5.82 -22.69
N THR A 92 -16.56 5.75 -21.61
CA THR A 92 -16.06 5.50 -20.24
C THR A 92 -16.29 4.08 -19.76
N HIS A 93 -16.92 3.20 -20.55
CA HIS A 93 -17.14 1.81 -20.16
C HIS A 93 -15.83 1.08 -19.89
N GLY A 94 -15.77 0.38 -18.75
CA GLY A 94 -14.63 -0.42 -18.36
C GLY A 94 -13.33 0.35 -18.07
N LYS A 95 -13.36 1.70 -18.13
CA LYS A 95 -12.23 2.56 -17.76
C LYS A 95 -12.01 2.58 -16.25
N VAL A 96 -13.08 2.78 -15.48
CA VAL A 96 -13.05 2.64 -14.03
C VAL A 96 -13.35 1.18 -13.70
N GLN A 97 -12.49 0.54 -12.92
CA GLN A 97 -12.60 -0.89 -12.63
C GLN A 97 -12.68 -1.10 -11.13
N ILE A 98 -13.65 -1.90 -10.73
CA ILE A 98 -13.78 -2.37 -9.36
C ILE A 98 -13.56 -3.88 -9.42
N SER A 99 -12.65 -4.41 -8.60
CA SER A 99 -12.36 -5.85 -8.60
C SER A 99 -13.62 -6.66 -8.31
N SER A 100 -13.81 -7.73 -9.08
CA SER A 100 -14.87 -8.71 -8.85
C SER A 100 -14.53 -9.64 -7.70
N GLU A 101 -13.23 -9.89 -7.50
CA GLU A 101 -12.72 -10.67 -6.37
C GLU A 101 -12.60 -9.81 -5.12
N ASP A 102 -12.85 -10.44 -3.98
CA ASP A 102 -12.55 -9.88 -2.67
C ASP A 102 -11.09 -10.18 -2.31
N TYR A 103 -10.49 -9.26 -1.58
CA TYR A 103 -9.14 -9.34 -1.06
C TYR A 103 -9.16 -9.34 0.47
N LEU A 104 -8.13 -9.93 1.07
CA LEU A 104 -7.84 -9.87 2.50
C LEU A 104 -6.55 -9.07 2.70
N VAL A 105 -6.45 -8.40 3.84
CA VAL A 105 -5.23 -7.70 4.23
C VAL A 105 -4.56 -8.40 5.41
N MET A 106 -3.24 -8.50 5.33
CA MET A 106 -2.40 -8.99 6.41
C MET A 106 -1.44 -7.89 6.82
N GLN A 107 -1.41 -7.57 8.10
CA GLN A 107 -0.40 -6.71 8.67
C GLN A 107 0.79 -7.56 9.09
N VAL A 108 2.00 -7.09 8.77
CA VAL A 108 3.22 -7.76 9.20
C VAL A 108 3.83 -6.99 10.36
N GLU A 109 3.90 -7.63 11.51
CA GLU A 109 4.57 -7.15 12.72
C GLU A 109 5.92 -7.85 12.87
N GLY A 110 6.99 -7.07 12.97
CA GLY A 110 8.32 -7.64 13.16
C GLY A 110 9.40 -6.59 13.34
N GLN A 111 10.33 -6.86 14.25
CA GLN A 111 11.58 -6.11 14.40
C GLN A 111 12.77 -6.99 14.04
N GLY A 112 13.84 -6.37 13.51
CA GLY A 112 15.16 -7.01 13.42
C GLY A 112 15.65 -7.41 12.04
N LEU A 113 14.99 -6.98 10.96
CA LEU A 113 15.48 -7.11 9.58
C LEU A 113 15.38 -5.79 8.83
N ASP A 114 16.37 -5.55 7.98
CA ASP A 114 16.42 -4.43 7.05
C ASP A 114 15.19 -4.47 6.10
N ALA A 115 14.64 -3.31 5.77
CA ALA A 115 13.35 -3.20 5.07
C ALA A 115 13.30 -4.02 3.77
N GLY A 116 14.34 -3.91 2.92
CA GLY A 116 14.41 -4.64 1.66
C GLY A 116 14.48 -6.17 1.83
N GLN A 117 15.30 -6.66 2.77
CA GLN A 117 15.46 -8.09 3.02
C GLN A 117 14.17 -8.71 3.56
N ARG A 118 13.48 -7.99 4.47
CA ARG A 118 12.16 -8.38 4.99
C ARG A 118 11.13 -8.52 3.88
N VAL A 119 11.06 -7.57 2.94
CA VAL A 119 10.15 -7.67 1.79
C VAL A 119 10.45 -8.93 0.99
N VAL A 120 11.72 -9.25 0.70
CA VAL A 120 12.08 -10.48 -0.04
C VAL A 120 11.63 -11.73 0.73
N GLU A 121 11.87 -11.79 2.05
CA GLU A 121 11.53 -12.95 2.87
C GLU A 121 10.02 -13.19 3.00
N LEU A 122 9.23 -12.11 3.07
CA LEU A 122 7.77 -12.19 3.14
C LEU A 122 7.14 -12.56 1.80
N THR A 123 7.64 -11.97 0.72
CA THR A 123 6.97 -12.04 -0.59
C THR A 123 7.41 -13.23 -1.44
N SER A 124 8.64 -13.71 -1.27
CA SER A 124 9.16 -14.84 -2.07
C SER A 124 8.38 -16.14 -1.88
N PRO A 125 7.99 -16.56 -0.65
CA PRO A 125 7.18 -17.76 -0.46
C PRO A 125 5.83 -17.68 -1.19
N LEU A 126 5.14 -16.55 -1.10
CA LEU A 126 3.85 -16.33 -1.75
C LEU A 126 3.99 -16.36 -3.28
N ALA A 127 5.03 -15.70 -3.81
CA ALA A 127 5.32 -15.71 -5.23
C ALA A 127 5.71 -17.11 -5.75
N MET A 128 6.44 -17.92 -4.96
CA MET A 128 6.73 -19.33 -5.29
C MET A 128 5.46 -20.18 -5.33
N ALA A 129 4.48 -19.88 -4.47
CA ALA A 129 3.17 -20.50 -4.46
C ALA A 129 2.25 -19.99 -5.60
N GLY A 130 2.70 -19.02 -6.41
CA GLY A 130 1.94 -18.43 -7.50
C GLY A 130 0.86 -17.45 -7.06
N ILE A 131 0.96 -16.93 -5.83
CA ILE A 131 -0.02 -16.02 -5.25
C ILE A 131 0.36 -14.58 -5.63
N SER A 132 -0.53 -13.89 -6.34
CA SER A 132 -0.42 -12.46 -6.60
C SER A 132 -0.69 -11.67 -5.33
N ILE A 133 0.11 -10.63 -5.08
CA ILE A 133 0.00 -9.80 -3.88
C ILE A 133 0.08 -8.32 -4.25
N PHE A 134 -0.53 -7.49 -3.41
CA PHE A 134 -0.19 -6.07 -3.31
C PHE A 134 0.57 -5.85 -2.00
N PHE A 135 1.64 -5.08 -2.05
CA PHE A 135 2.46 -4.76 -0.89
C PHE A 135 2.43 -3.25 -0.67
N ILE A 136 2.08 -2.82 0.56
CA ILE A 136 2.00 -1.42 0.96
C ILE A 136 2.80 -1.23 2.25
N SER A 137 3.94 -0.56 2.14
CA SER A 137 4.69 -0.05 3.28
C SER A 137 4.08 1.26 3.75
N THR A 138 3.81 1.37 5.05
CA THR A 138 3.32 2.58 5.72
C THR A 138 4.34 3.06 6.75
N TYR A 139 4.04 4.19 7.41
CA TYR A 139 4.84 4.71 8.51
C TYR A 139 4.96 3.74 9.69
N PHE A 140 3.96 2.89 9.91
CA PHE A 140 3.89 2.01 11.08
C PHE A 140 4.11 0.53 10.76
N SER A 141 3.69 0.07 9.58
CA SER A 141 3.63 -1.35 9.26
C SER A 141 3.68 -1.62 7.76
N ASP A 142 4.02 -2.85 7.42
CA ASP A 142 3.83 -3.37 6.06
C ASP A 142 2.52 -4.14 5.98
N TYR A 143 1.81 -3.94 4.87
CA TYR A 143 0.55 -4.61 4.57
C TYR A 143 0.69 -5.44 3.30
N ILE A 144 0.25 -6.70 3.38
CA ILE A 144 0.16 -7.62 2.25
C ILE A 144 -1.31 -7.88 1.97
N ILE A 145 -1.77 -7.47 0.79
CA ILE A 145 -3.13 -7.74 0.32
C ILE A 145 -3.10 -8.92 -0.64
N VAL A 146 -3.97 -9.90 -0.39
CA VAL A 146 -4.05 -11.17 -1.14
C VAL A 146 -5.48 -11.48 -1.57
N PRO A 147 -5.70 -12.19 -2.68
CA PRO A 147 -7.03 -12.65 -3.05
C PRO A 147 -7.63 -13.52 -1.93
N LYS A 148 -8.90 -13.28 -1.58
CA LYS A 148 -9.58 -14.00 -0.49
C LYS A 148 -9.64 -15.50 -0.73
N HIS A 149 -9.76 -15.93 -1.99
CA HIS A 149 -9.77 -17.35 -2.36
C HIS A 149 -8.44 -18.06 -2.03
N SER A 150 -7.33 -17.31 -1.90
CA SER A 150 -5.99 -17.83 -1.60
C SER A 150 -5.69 -17.89 -0.10
N LYS A 151 -6.63 -17.51 0.80
CA LYS A 151 -6.42 -17.46 2.26
C LYS A 151 -5.73 -18.71 2.81
N GLN A 152 -6.27 -19.89 2.50
CA GLN A 152 -5.72 -21.15 3.01
C GLN A 152 -4.28 -21.38 2.53
N GLN A 153 -4.02 -21.17 1.24
CA GLN A 153 -2.70 -21.36 0.65
C GLN A 153 -1.68 -20.38 1.25
N VAL A 154 -2.08 -19.14 1.50
CA VAL A 154 -1.25 -18.12 2.16
C VAL A 154 -0.90 -18.54 3.59
N THR A 155 -1.89 -18.94 4.39
CA THR A 155 -1.67 -19.39 5.77
C THR A 155 -0.73 -20.60 5.82
N GLU A 156 -0.95 -21.60 4.96
CA GLU A 156 -0.08 -22.78 4.87
C GLU A 156 1.35 -22.39 4.46
N THR A 157 1.50 -21.54 3.45
CA THR A 157 2.81 -21.06 2.96
C THR A 157 3.59 -20.32 4.05
N PHE A 158 2.93 -19.47 4.84
CA PHE A 158 3.57 -18.75 5.94
C PHE A 158 3.94 -19.68 7.11
N VAL A 159 3.05 -20.58 7.51
CA VAL A 159 3.33 -21.55 8.59
C VAL A 159 4.49 -22.48 8.23
N GLU A 160 4.56 -22.96 6.97
CA GLU A 160 5.67 -23.77 6.48
C GLU A 160 7.03 -23.06 6.55
N ARG A 161 7.02 -21.72 6.42
CA ARG A 161 8.21 -20.87 6.54
C ARG A 161 8.50 -20.41 7.96
N GLY A 162 7.67 -20.81 8.93
CA GLY A 162 7.88 -20.53 10.34
C GLY A 162 7.33 -19.19 10.83
N PHE A 163 6.47 -18.53 10.04
CA PHE A 163 5.73 -17.35 10.49
C PHE A 163 4.56 -17.76 11.40
N ASN A 164 4.27 -16.95 12.40
CA ASN A 164 3.06 -17.08 13.21
C ASN A 164 1.95 -16.26 12.55
N VAL A 165 0.88 -16.93 12.13
CA VAL A 165 -0.29 -16.26 11.54
C VAL A 165 -1.38 -16.21 12.60
N GLU A 166 -1.73 -15.00 13.04
CA GLU A 166 -2.83 -14.75 13.95
C GLU A 166 -4.05 -14.24 13.17
N GLU A 167 -5.24 -14.72 13.51
CA GLU A 167 -6.48 -14.15 12.96
C GLU A 167 -6.91 -12.96 13.83
N GLY A 168 -7.12 -11.81 13.18
CA GLY A 168 -7.55 -10.59 13.84
C GLY A 168 -8.98 -10.66 14.39
N PRO A 169 -9.41 -9.62 15.14
CA PRO A 169 -10.76 -9.57 15.71
C PRO A 169 -11.82 -9.70 14.61
N VAL A 170 -12.63 -10.75 14.72
CA VAL A 170 -13.68 -11.09 13.75
C VAL A 170 -14.86 -10.13 13.91
N ASP A 171 -15.32 -9.52 12.82
CA ASP A 171 -16.59 -8.78 12.81
C ASP A 171 -17.74 -9.74 13.20
N PRO A 172 -18.52 -9.46 14.26
CA PRO A 172 -19.61 -10.34 14.71
C PRO A 172 -20.67 -10.65 13.65
N ASP A 173 -20.80 -9.83 12.60
CA ASP A 173 -21.77 -10.05 11.50
C ASP A 173 -21.31 -11.09 10.45
N SER A 174 -20.04 -11.51 10.45
CA SER A 174 -19.52 -12.55 9.52
C SER A 174 -20.00 -13.97 9.82
N ARG A 175 -20.80 -14.20 10.88
CA ARG A 175 -21.31 -15.55 11.25
C ARG A 175 -22.49 -16.06 10.43
N ARG A 176 -22.90 -15.38 9.35
CA ARG A 176 -23.99 -15.84 8.46
C ARG A 176 -23.54 -16.03 7.01
N GLY A 177 -22.58 -16.92 6.81
CA GLY A 177 -22.29 -17.50 5.51
C GLY A 177 -22.12 -19.01 5.64
N SER A 178 -23.16 -19.78 5.32
CA SER A 178 -23.02 -21.23 5.15
C SER A 178 -22.01 -21.49 4.04
N SER A 179 -20.95 -22.24 4.33
CA SER A 179 -19.97 -22.71 3.35
C SER A 179 -20.69 -23.44 2.22
N PRO A 180 -20.66 -22.97 0.96
CA PRO A 180 -20.89 -23.85 -0.17
C PRO A 180 -19.63 -24.70 -0.33
N ASN A 181 -19.80 -26.00 -0.53
CA ASN A 181 -18.72 -26.87 -0.95
C ASN A 181 -18.37 -26.48 -2.40
N ILE A 182 -17.37 -25.63 -2.61
CA ILE A 182 -17.00 -25.14 -3.94
C ILE A 182 -15.91 -26.04 -4.53
N HIS A 183 -16.29 -26.66 -5.64
CA HIS A 183 -15.44 -27.37 -6.57
C HIS A 183 -14.36 -26.41 -7.11
N ILE A 184 -13.09 -26.69 -6.84
CA ILE A 184 -11.93 -25.96 -7.34
C ILE A 184 -11.94 -26.02 -8.88
N PRO A 185 -12.11 -24.89 -9.61
CA PRO A 185 -11.67 -24.82 -11.00
C PRO A 185 -10.14 -24.76 -10.95
N ASN A 186 -9.47 -25.84 -11.35
CA ASN A 186 -8.03 -25.85 -11.57
C ASN A 186 -7.68 -24.90 -12.72
N SER A 187 -7.49 -23.61 -12.46
CA SER A 187 -6.59 -22.78 -13.28
C SER A 187 -5.19 -22.92 -12.69
N ARG A 188 -4.53 -24.04 -13.02
CA ARG A 188 -3.11 -24.20 -12.74
C ARG A 188 -2.37 -23.08 -13.49
N PRO A 189 -1.38 -22.41 -12.89
CA PRO A 189 -0.47 -21.56 -13.64
C PRO A 189 0.11 -22.36 -14.81
N ASP A 190 0.07 -21.83 -16.03
CA ASP A 190 0.60 -22.50 -17.24
C ASP A 190 2.11 -22.75 -17.17
N THR A 191 2.79 -22.18 -16.16
CA THR A 191 4.22 -22.37 -15.91
C THR A 191 4.45 -23.07 -14.55
N PRO A 192 5.34 -24.07 -14.47
CA PRO A 192 5.66 -24.74 -13.20
C PRO A 192 6.19 -23.74 -12.17
N PRO A 193 5.92 -23.90 -10.87
CA PRO A 193 6.36 -22.96 -9.83
C PRO A 193 7.90 -22.79 -9.83
N PRO A 194 8.44 -21.59 -9.56
CA PRO A 194 9.87 -21.37 -9.51
C PRO A 194 10.51 -22.14 -8.34
N CYS A 195 11.70 -22.68 -8.55
CA CYS A 195 12.42 -23.49 -7.56
C CYS A 195 13.45 -22.67 -6.74
N SER A 196 13.67 -21.39 -7.07
CA SER A 196 14.59 -20.50 -6.33
C SER A 196 14.19 -19.02 -6.45
N VAL A 197 14.67 -18.19 -5.52
CA VAL A 197 14.47 -16.72 -5.55
C VAL A 197 15.09 -16.11 -6.82
N SER A 198 16.25 -16.59 -7.25
CA SER A 198 16.89 -16.12 -8.50
C SER A 198 16.07 -16.45 -9.74
N GLU A 199 15.43 -17.62 -9.78
CA GLU A 199 14.51 -17.96 -10.88
C GLU A 199 13.26 -17.09 -10.86
N LEU A 200 12.73 -16.80 -9.66
CA LEU A 200 11.58 -15.92 -9.47
C LEU A 200 11.88 -14.50 -9.97
N GLN A 201 13.03 -13.93 -9.58
CA GLN A 201 13.51 -12.65 -10.09
C GLN A 201 13.60 -12.65 -11.61
N LEU A 202 14.27 -13.65 -12.20
CA LEU A 202 14.39 -13.75 -13.66
C LEU A 202 13.01 -13.80 -14.36
N ARG A 203 12.06 -14.55 -13.80
CA ARG A 203 10.69 -14.63 -14.35
C ARG A 203 9.96 -13.31 -14.21
N ALA A 204 10.08 -12.61 -13.08
CA ALA A 204 9.46 -11.30 -12.87
C ALA A 204 9.94 -10.30 -13.92
N PHE A 205 11.26 -10.14 -14.09
CA PHE A 205 11.81 -9.21 -15.08
C PHE A 205 11.51 -9.63 -16.52
N LYS A 206 11.47 -10.93 -16.82
CA LYS A 206 11.00 -11.41 -18.13
C LYS A 206 9.55 -10.98 -18.40
N THR A 207 8.65 -11.11 -17.42
CA THR A 207 7.26 -10.66 -17.55
C THR A 207 7.19 -9.14 -17.76
N LEU A 208 7.96 -8.36 -17.00
CA LEU A 208 8.03 -6.90 -17.15
C LEU A 208 8.54 -6.50 -18.55
N GLN A 209 9.62 -7.12 -19.02
CA GLN A 209 10.18 -6.90 -20.36
C GLN A 209 9.18 -7.24 -21.48
N GLN A 210 8.47 -8.37 -21.36
CA GLN A 210 7.46 -8.80 -22.34
C GLN A 210 6.35 -7.77 -22.52
N HIS A 211 5.98 -7.08 -21.44
CA HIS A 211 4.95 -6.03 -21.44
C HIS A 211 5.53 -4.62 -21.57
N LYS A 212 6.83 -4.50 -21.91
CA LYS A 212 7.55 -3.23 -22.10
C LYS A 212 7.51 -2.31 -20.88
N VAL A 213 7.36 -2.88 -19.68
CA VAL A 213 7.47 -2.13 -18.43
C VAL A 213 8.94 -1.76 -18.23
N ARG A 214 9.20 -0.51 -17.89
CA ARG A 214 10.54 0.00 -17.54
C ARG A 214 10.39 0.82 -16.25
N PRO A 215 11.38 0.78 -15.34
CA PRO A 215 11.39 1.65 -14.18
C PRO A 215 11.52 3.10 -14.65
N GLN A 216 10.70 3.98 -14.07
CA GLN A 216 10.74 5.42 -14.35
C GLN A 216 10.69 6.20 -13.05
N ALA A 217 11.51 7.22 -12.91
CA ALA A 217 11.51 8.11 -11.76
C ALA A 217 11.44 9.56 -12.23
N ASP A 218 10.58 10.35 -11.57
CA ASP A 218 10.51 11.79 -11.75
C ASP A 218 11.15 12.48 -10.55
N ARG A 219 12.36 13.01 -10.73
CA ARG A 219 13.10 13.72 -9.67
C ARG A 219 12.41 15.00 -9.21
N SER A 220 11.48 15.55 -9.99
CA SER A 220 10.72 16.74 -9.58
C SER A 220 9.60 16.41 -8.58
N LEU A 221 9.17 15.14 -8.51
CA LEU A 221 8.17 14.66 -7.56
C LEU A 221 8.85 14.21 -6.27
N ARG A 222 9.19 15.20 -5.43
CA ARG A 222 9.77 15.00 -4.09
C ARG A 222 8.68 14.61 -3.10
N LEU A 223 8.83 13.45 -2.46
CA LEU A 223 7.86 12.88 -1.53
C LEU A 223 8.39 12.89 -0.10
N VAL A 224 7.47 12.88 0.86
CA VAL A 224 7.76 12.73 2.29
C VAL A 224 6.79 11.72 2.89
N GLN A 225 7.30 10.88 3.80
CA GLN A 225 6.50 9.90 4.52
C GLN A 225 6.19 10.41 5.93
N CYS A 226 4.91 10.43 6.27
CA CYS A 226 4.41 11.01 7.51
C CYS A 226 3.34 10.12 8.15
N ALA A 227 3.02 10.42 9.39
CA ALA A 227 1.83 9.92 10.09
C ALA A 227 1.03 11.07 10.67
N ALA A 228 -0.27 10.88 10.90
CA ALA A 228 -1.08 11.88 11.60
C ALA A 228 -0.57 12.07 13.04
N HIS A 229 -0.43 13.32 13.47
CA HIS A 229 -0.10 13.64 14.85
C HIS A 229 -1.38 13.84 15.67
N TYR A 230 -1.71 12.87 16.53
CA TYR A 230 -2.82 13.01 17.47
C TYR A 230 -2.38 13.79 18.71
N ARG A 231 -2.93 14.99 18.89
CA ARG A 231 -2.65 15.83 20.06
C ARG A 231 -3.34 15.29 21.31
N GLU A 232 -2.55 14.86 22.29
CA GLU A 232 -3.03 14.30 23.57
C GLU A 232 -4.02 15.22 24.31
N TYR A 233 -3.84 16.54 24.23
CA TYR A 233 -4.64 17.52 24.97
C TYR A 233 -6.07 17.75 24.44
N THR A 234 -6.37 17.33 23.21
CA THR A 234 -7.70 17.58 22.61
C THR A 234 -8.69 16.44 22.84
N GLY A 235 -8.26 15.32 23.44
CA GLY A 235 -9.07 14.12 23.63
C GLY A 235 -9.55 13.46 22.31
N THR A 236 -9.16 14.00 21.16
CA THR A 236 -9.68 13.62 19.84
C THR A 236 -8.69 12.66 19.18
N LYS A 237 -8.79 11.37 19.50
CA LYS A 237 -8.03 10.28 18.81
C LYS A 237 -8.69 9.91 17.49
N SER A 238 -8.94 10.90 16.63
CA SER A 238 -9.61 10.70 15.36
C SER A 238 -8.86 11.44 14.27
N TYR A 239 -8.65 10.75 13.15
CA TYR A 239 -8.06 11.33 11.94
C TYR A 239 -8.93 12.41 11.30
N SER A 240 -10.13 12.65 11.85
CA SER A 240 -10.98 13.79 11.51
C SER A 240 -10.25 15.14 11.60
N ILE A 241 -9.20 15.26 12.41
CA ILE A 241 -8.33 16.45 12.46
C ILE A 241 -7.67 16.77 11.12
N LEU A 242 -7.41 15.76 10.27
CA LEU A 242 -6.80 15.94 8.96
C LEU A 242 -7.81 16.31 7.87
N ARG A 243 -9.11 16.18 8.12
CA ARG A 243 -10.15 16.32 7.09
C ARG A 243 -10.11 17.65 6.31
N PRO A 244 -10.02 18.83 6.94
CA PRO A 244 -9.98 20.10 6.20
C PRO A 244 -8.77 20.17 5.26
N ASN A 245 -7.66 19.60 5.70
CA ASN A 245 -6.36 19.61 5.04
C ASN A 245 -6.37 18.63 3.86
N LEU A 246 -6.94 17.43 4.08
CA LEU A 246 -7.18 16.44 3.04
C LEU A 246 -8.15 16.95 1.96
N ILE A 247 -9.27 17.59 2.35
CA ILE A 247 -10.18 18.24 1.40
C ILE A 247 -9.40 19.25 0.55
N SER A 248 -8.64 20.12 1.20
CA SER A 248 -7.90 21.18 0.52
C SER A 248 -6.85 20.62 -0.44
N ALA A 249 -6.08 19.60 -0.01
CA ALA A 249 -5.08 18.94 -0.82
C ALA A 249 -5.69 18.26 -2.05
N LEU A 250 -6.75 17.47 -1.87
CA LEU A 250 -7.37 16.69 -2.95
C LEU A 250 -8.13 17.57 -3.95
N LEU A 251 -8.77 18.66 -3.50
CA LEU A 251 -9.56 19.53 -4.37
C LEU A 251 -8.77 20.68 -5.00
N ASN A 252 -7.86 21.32 -4.24
CA ASN A 252 -7.24 22.57 -4.67
C ASN A 252 -5.82 22.39 -5.22
N ASP A 253 -5.09 21.38 -4.73
CA ASP A 253 -3.66 21.25 -5.00
C ASP A 253 -3.32 20.23 -6.10
N ASN A 254 -4.32 19.46 -6.56
CA ASN A 254 -4.23 18.46 -7.64
C ASN A 254 -2.93 17.65 -7.58
N PRO A 255 -2.75 16.78 -6.55
CA PRO A 255 -1.53 15.99 -6.38
C PRO A 255 -1.32 15.05 -7.56
N GLN A 256 -0.06 14.97 -8.02
CA GLN A 256 0.43 13.94 -8.92
C GLN A 256 0.83 12.67 -8.16
N PHE A 257 1.21 12.82 -6.88
CA PHE A 257 1.49 11.72 -5.97
C PHE A 257 0.93 12.00 -4.57
N PHE A 258 0.06 11.12 -4.09
CA PHE A 258 -0.52 11.18 -2.76
C PHE A 258 -1.00 9.79 -2.36
N SER A 259 -0.60 9.28 -1.21
CA SER A 259 -1.09 8.03 -0.66
C SER A 259 -1.48 8.23 0.79
N LEU A 260 -2.68 7.77 1.16
CA LEU A 260 -3.16 7.75 2.53
C LEU A 260 -3.60 6.32 2.86
N THR A 261 -3.08 5.79 3.96
CA THR A 261 -3.50 4.49 4.52
C THR A 261 -4.08 4.71 5.91
N ILE A 262 -5.28 4.20 6.13
CA ILE A 262 -5.96 4.14 7.42
C ILE A 262 -6.19 2.66 7.72
N ALA A 263 -5.62 2.18 8.82
CA ALA A 263 -5.80 0.82 9.29
C ALA A 263 -6.22 0.85 10.77
N ALA A 264 -7.14 -0.04 11.15
CA ALA A 264 -7.66 -0.13 12.51
C ALA A 264 -6.59 -0.52 13.55
N THR A 265 -5.53 -1.17 13.10
CA THR A 265 -4.40 -1.65 13.89
C THR A 265 -3.27 -0.63 14.00
N ASP A 266 -3.21 0.35 13.10
CA ASP A 266 -2.23 1.43 13.18
C ASP A 266 -2.65 2.48 14.22
N PRO A 267 -1.69 3.08 14.94
CA PRO A 267 -1.99 4.10 15.94
C PRO A 267 -2.47 5.41 15.31
N ALA A 268 -2.22 5.65 14.02
CA ALA A 268 -2.62 6.83 13.26
C ALA A 268 -2.57 6.55 11.73
N PRO A 269 -3.29 7.32 10.89
CA PRO A 269 -3.13 7.25 9.45
C PRO A 269 -1.70 7.54 9.01
N SER A 270 -1.24 6.82 8.00
CA SER A 270 0.02 7.08 7.33
C SER A 270 -0.21 7.79 6.00
N LEU A 271 0.66 8.75 5.69
CA LEU A 271 0.63 9.52 4.46
C LEU A 271 1.99 9.44 3.75
N LEU A 272 1.97 9.24 2.45
CA LEU A 272 3.10 9.48 1.55
C LEU A 272 2.64 10.53 0.55
N LEU A 273 3.16 11.75 0.67
CA LEU A 273 2.65 12.90 -0.07
C LEU A 273 3.79 13.73 -0.66
N GLU A 274 3.48 14.52 -1.69
CA GLU A 274 4.41 15.51 -2.22
C GLU A 274 4.81 16.54 -1.15
N GLU A 275 6.10 16.82 -1.02
CA GLU A 275 6.68 17.78 -0.05
C GLU A 275 5.97 19.15 -0.10
N ARG A 276 5.58 19.62 -1.29
CA ARG A 276 4.87 20.89 -1.47
C ARG A 276 3.51 20.97 -0.76
N LEU A 277 2.93 19.83 -0.36
CA LEU A 277 1.65 19.78 0.36
C LEU A 277 1.83 19.91 1.88
N LEU A 278 3.06 19.79 2.40
CA LEU A 278 3.36 19.92 3.83
C LEU A 278 2.80 21.19 4.48
N PRO A 279 2.85 22.39 3.84
CA PRO A 279 2.28 23.61 4.43
C PRO A 279 0.78 23.51 4.71
N ARG A 280 0.03 22.65 4.01
CA ARG A 280 -1.39 22.43 4.29
C ARG A 280 -1.61 21.82 5.66
N PHE A 281 -0.63 21.11 6.21
CA PHE A 281 -0.73 20.38 7.48
C PHE A 281 -0.07 21.10 8.66
N SER A 282 0.37 22.33 8.45
CA SER A 282 0.84 23.22 9.51
C SER A 282 -0.29 24.12 9.97
N LEU A 283 -0.53 24.19 11.28
CA LEU A 283 -1.50 25.10 11.87
C LEU A 283 -0.93 26.53 11.91
N PRO A 284 -1.78 27.56 11.76
CA PRO A 284 -1.36 28.94 11.89
C PRO A 284 -0.74 29.18 13.28
N SER A 285 0.42 29.85 13.32
CA SER A 285 0.99 30.34 14.57
C SER A 285 0.04 31.37 15.18
N ASP A 286 -0.37 31.16 16.43
CA ASP A 286 -1.23 32.09 17.16
C ASP A 286 -0.49 33.43 17.35
N PRO A 287 -0.96 34.55 16.75
CA PRO A 287 -0.26 35.82 16.80
C PRO A 287 -0.22 36.46 18.19
N ASP A 288 -1.06 36.01 19.13
CA ASP A 288 -1.14 36.54 20.50
C ASP A 288 -0.29 35.73 21.52
N ARG A 289 0.48 34.72 21.06
CA ARG A 289 1.23 33.82 21.95
C ARG A 289 2.63 34.37 22.26
N GLU A 290 2.89 34.62 23.55
CA GLU A 290 4.17 35.12 24.08
C GLU A 290 5.38 34.25 23.64
N PRO A 291 6.49 34.83 23.12
CA PRO A 291 7.65 34.11 22.59
C PRO A 291 8.49 33.31 23.61
N SER A 292 8.06 33.21 24.87
CA SER A 292 8.93 32.86 26.01
C SER A 292 8.74 31.44 26.56
N SER A 293 7.91 30.59 25.95
CA SER A 293 7.87 29.17 26.32
C SER A 293 8.96 28.39 25.57
N PRO A 294 9.89 27.69 26.25
CA PRO A 294 10.95 26.89 25.62
C PRO A 294 10.43 25.57 25.02
N VAL A 295 9.12 25.51 24.80
CA VAL A 295 8.46 24.39 24.18
C VAL A 295 8.24 24.78 22.73
N GLU A 296 9.17 24.37 21.87
CA GLU A 296 8.97 24.32 20.41
C GLU A 296 7.85 23.29 20.11
N GLU A 297 6.63 23.53 20.58
CA GLU A 297 5.56 22.52 20.55
C GLU A 297 4.62 22.74 19.36
N ASP A 298 5.00 22.08 18.27
CA ASP A 298 4.11 21.29 17.42
C ASP A 298 2.84 21.98 16.89
N THR A 299 3.00 23.04 16.09
CA THR A 299 1.93 23.50 15.18
C THR A 299 1.62 22.50 14.06
N ASN A 300 2.31 21.37 14.00
CA ASN A 300 2.28 20.45 12.89
C ASN A 300 1.32 19.28 13.14
N LEU A 301 0.45 19.00 12.16
CA LEU A 301 -0.50 17.87 12.20
C LEU A 301 0.12 16.55 11.72
N LEU A 302 1.37 16.55 11.27
CA LEU A 302 2.08 15.39 10.76
C LEU A 302 3.35 15.09 11.57
N LEU A 303 3.55 13.82 11.92
CA LEU A 303 4.80 13.28 12.45
C LEU A 303 5.66 12.73 11.31
N GLY A 304 6.97 12.63 11.54
CA GLY A 304 7.95 12.05 10.62
C GLY A 304 9.06 13.02 10.24
N SER A 305 10.12 12.47 9.63
CA SER A 305 11.22 13.28 9.08
C SER A 305 10.73 13.98 7.82
N LYS A 306 10.57 15.30 7.89
CA LYS A 306 10.15 16.12 6.74
C LYS A 306 11.32 16.50 5.82
N ASP A 307 12.53 16.32 6.32
CA ASP A 307 13.77 16.62 5.61
C ASP A 307 14.29 15.40 4.82
N GLU A 308 13.71 14.21 5.08
CA GLU A 308 14.03 12.99 4.35
C GLU A 308 13.17 12.92 3.09
N ILE A 309 13.82 13.21 1.96
CA ILE A 309 13.18 13.28 0.66
C ILE A 309 13.21 11.92 0.00
N LEU A 310 12.05 11.50 -0.45
CA LEU A 310 11.83 10.22 -1.11
C LEU A 310 11.45 10.45 -2.57
N ILE A 311 11.86 9.53 -3.44
CA ILE A 311 11.51 9.50 -4.87
C ILE A 311 10.87 8.16 -5.19
N ALA A 312 9.78 8.19 -5.96
CA ALA A 312 9.10 7.00 -6.45
C ALA A 312 9.68 6.54 -7.79
N ILE A 313 10.22 5.32 -7.82
CA ILE A 313 10.48 4.56 -9.04
C ILE A 313 9.21 3.82 -9.39
N THR A 314 8.53 4.27 -10.44
CA THR A 314 7.25 3.75 -10.91
C THR A 314 7.46 2.66 -11.97
N LEU A 315 6.77 1.54 -11.78
CA LEU A 315 6.58 0.49 -12.77
C LEU A 315 5.13 0.56 -13.25
N ASP A 316 4.93 0.89 -14.52
CA ASP A 316 3.61 0.92 -15.15
C ASP A 316 3.14 -0.51 -15.44
N LEU A 317 2.14 -0.98 -14.70
CA LEU A 317 1.61 -2.34 -14.78
C LEU A 317 0.24 -2.40 -15.46
N ARG A 318 -0.18 -1.35 -16.18
CA ARG A 318 -1.50 -1.30 -16.84
C ARG A 318 -1.75 -2.45 -17.81
N GLU A 319 -0.70 -2.87 -18.51
CA GLU A 319 -0.75 -3.96 -19.48
C GLU A 319 -0.61 -5.36 -18.85
N LEU A 320 -0.43 -5.45 -17.52
CA LEU A 320 -0.32 -6.73 -16.83
C LEU A 320 -1.67 -7.14 -16.20
N PRO A 321 -1.95 -8.45 -16.14
CA PRO A 321 -3.06 -8.98 -15.36
C PRO A 321 -2.82 -8.74 -13.85
N LEU A 322 -3.90 -8.56 -13.08
CA LEU A 322 -3.81 -8.40 -11.62
C LEU A 322 -3.27 -9.67 -10.92
N GLU A 323 -3.42 -10.80 -11.59
CA GLU A 323 -2.98 -12.13 -11.18
C GLU A 323 -1.46 -12.35 -11.41
N ALA A 324 -0.75 -11.35 -11.95
CA ALA A 324 0.70 -11.44 -12.14
C ALA A 324 1.44 -11.54 -10.80
N ALA A 325 1.87 -12.75 -10.45
CA ALA A 325 2.63 -13.02 -9.23
C ALA A 325 4.14 -12.77 -9.39
N GLY A 326 4.81 -12.47 -8.27
CA GLY A 326 6.27 -12.42 -8.19
C GLY A 326 6.93 -11.10 -8.59
N ILE A 327 6.17 -10.08 -9.01
CA ILE A 327 6.72 -8.76 -9.35
C ILE A 327 7.42 -8.12 -8.15
N VAL A 328 6.71 -7.96 -7.02
CA VAL A 328 7.27 -7.34 -5.80
C VAL A 328 8.51 -8.09 -5.32
N SER A 329 8.42 -9.42 -5.21
CA SER A 329 9.54 -10.27 -4.79
C SER A 329 10.74 -10.18 -5.74
N GLY A 330 10.51 -10.16 -7.06
CA GLY A 330 11.57 -10.02 -8.05
C GLY A 330 12.27 -8.67 -8.00
N VAL A 331 11.50 -7.58 -7.92
CA VAL A 331 12.03 -6.21 -7.82
C VAL A 331 12.80 -6.02 -6.51
N ALA A 332 12.24 -6.45 -5.37
CA ALA A 332 12.93 -6.39 -4.09
C ALA A 332 14.23 -7.23 -4.09
N SER A 333 14.21 -8.41 -4.72
CA SER A 333 15.39 -9.27 -4.84
C SER A 333 16.49 -8.61 -5.67
N ALA A 334 16.14 -7.93 -6.76
CA ALA A 334 17.11 -7.21 -7.59
C ALA A 334 17.77 -6.05 -6.83
N LEU A 335 16.99 -5.28 -6.06
CA LEU A 335 17.50 -4.16 -5.25
C LEU A 335 18.43 -4.66 -4.14
N VAL A 336 18.06 -5.74 -3.44
CA VAL A 336 18.90 -6.36 -2.39
C VAL A 336 20.16 -7.02 -2.98
N ALA A 337 20.09 -7.58 -4.19
CA ALA A 337 21.24 -8.18 -4.85
C ALA A 337 22.25 -7.13 -5.36
N GLY A 338 21.76 -5.98 -5.84
CA GLY A 338 22.57 -4.89 -6.36
C GLY A 338 23.42 -4.20 -5.29
N THR A 339 22.86 -3.97 -4.10
CA THR A 339 23.58 -3.36 -2.96
C THR A 339 24.76 -4.19 -2.45
N ARG A 340 24.71 -5.53 -2.61
CA ARG A 340 25.80 -6.43 -2.22
C ARG A 340 26.99 -6.43 -3.18
N ARG A 341 26.86 -5.87 -4.39
CA ARG A 341 27.90 -5.88 -5.42
C ARG A 341 28.91 -4.73 -5.32
N GLU A 342 28.60 -3.64 -4.62
CA GLU A 342 29.54 -2.52 -4.40
C GLU A 342 30.58 -2.90 -3.33
N GLY A 343 31.64 -3.56 -3.78
CA GLY A 343 32.73 -4.12 -2.97
C GLY A 343 33.66 -3.09 -2.32
N ASN A 344 33.16 -2.31 -1.36
CA ASN A 344 33.99 -1.37 -0.60
C ASN A 344 33.77 -1.42 0.92
N GLY A 345 33.67 -2.62 1.51
CA GLY A 345 33.79 -2.85 2.98
C GLY A 345 32.71 -2.23 3.89
N SER A 346 31.97 -1.23 3.43
CA SER A 346 30.75 -0.70 4.02
C SER A 346 29.57 -1.17 3.18
N ILE A 347 28.76 -2.05 3.73
CA ILE A 347 27.48 -2.46 3.13
C ILE A 347 26.57 -1.25 3.24
N LYS A 348 26.42 -0.46 2.16
CA LYS A 348 25.39 0.60 2.11
C LYS A 348 24.12 -0.07 1.59
N GLU A 349 23.23 -0.39 2.51
CA GLU A 349 21.96 -1.02 2.19
C GLU A 349 20.96 0.03 1.72
N LEU A 350 20.14 -0.33 0.74
CA LEU A 350 19.12 0.53 0.17
C LEU A 350 17.87 0.45 1.04
N GLU A 351 17.44 1.57 1.62
CA GLU A 351 16.19 1.61 2.35
C GLU A 351 15.05 1.79 1.34
N THR A 352 14.29 0.71 1.14
CA THR A 352 13.23 0.66 0.14
C THR A 352 11.88 0.42 0.81
N SER A 353 10.91 1.23 0.40
CA SER A 353 9.50 1.02 0.72
C SER A 353 8.72 0.70 -0.56
N PHE A 354 7.62 -0.02 -0.45
CA PHE A 354 6.85 -0.45 -1.62
C PHE A 354 5.40 0.04 -1.51
N LEU A 355 4.87 0.61 -2.59
CA LEU A 355 3.46 0.97 -2.71
C LEU A 355 2.88 0.36 -3.99
N SER A 356 2.20 -0.77 -3.81
CA SER A 356 1.44 -1.42 -4.88
C SER A 356 0.08 -0.74 -5.02
N THR A 357 -0.27 -0.40 -6.26
CA THR A 357 -1.59 0.11 -6.65
C THR A 357 -2.23 -0.83 -7.66
N SER A 358 -3.47 -0.59 -8.07
CA SER A 358 -4.20 -1.48 -8.98
C SER A 358 -3.47 -1.74 -10.30
N ARG A 359 -2.80 -0.73 -10.87
CA ARG A 359 -2.08 -0.82 -12.16
C ARG A 359 -0.66 -0.26 -12.13
N ALA A 360 -0.08 -0.01 -10.97
CA ALA A 360 1.32 0.39 -10.86
C ALA A 360 2.00 -0.18 -9.62
N GLY A 361 3.29 -0.47 -9.73
CA GLY A 361 4.17 -0.76 -8.60
C GLY A 361 5.11 0.42 -8.37
N ASN A 362 5.15 0.96 -7.15
CA ASN A 362 6.03 2.07 -6.81
C ASN A 362 7.06 1.58 -5.79
N VAL A 363 8.34 1.72 -6.12
CA VAL A 363 9.45 1.55 -5.18
C VAL A 363 9.86 2.93 -4.71
N ILE A 364 9.79 3.17 -3.41
CA ILE A 364 10.13 4.43 -2.79
C ILE A 364 11.53 4.31 -2.18
N VAL A 365 12.42 5.21 -2.59
CA VAL A 365 13.82 5.27 -2.14
C VAL A 365 14.16 6.68 -1.71
N ARG A 366 15.19 6.83 -0.88
CA ARG A 366 15.76 8.15 -0.59
C ARG A 366 16.32 8.81 -1.84
N GLU A 367 16.26 10.14 -1.90
CA GLU A 367 16.73 10.92 -3.04
C GLU A 367 18.20 10.61 -3.38
N GLU A 368 19.07 10.45 -2.39
CA GLU A 368 20.49 10.09 -2.57
C GLU A 368 20.75 8.63 -2.96
N GLU A 369 19.72 7.79 -2.91
CA GLU A 369 19.76 6.36 -3.21
C GLU A 369 19.16 6.04 -4.59
N LEU A 370 18.58 7.04 -5.26
CA LEU A 370 17.85 6.89 -6.52
C LEU A 370 18.73 6.35 -7.65
N GLU A 371 19.93 6.90 -7.86
CA GLU A 371 20.82 6.46 -8.94
C GLU A 371 21.18 4.98 -8.80
N LEU A 372 21.57 4.56 -7.59
CA LEU A 372 21.90 3.17 -7.31
C LEU A 372 20.70 2.25 -7.53
N ALA A 373 19.52 2.63 -7.04
CA ALA A 373 18.30 1.85 -7.20
C ALA A 373 17.92 1.69 -8.68
N MET A 374 18.01 2.77 -9.47
CA MET A 374 17.75 2.76 -10.91
C MET A 374 18.75 1.86 -11.65
N GLU A 375 20.05 1.96 -11.35
CA GLU A 375 21.09 1.11 -11.95
C GLU A 375 20.84 -0.38 -11.65
N CYS A 376 20.47 -0.70 -10.41
CA CYS A 376 20.15 -2.08 -10.00
C CYS A 376 18.97 -2.63 -10.83
N LEU A 377 17.89 -1.86 -10.98
CA LEU A 377 16.71 -2.29 -11.73
C LEU A 377 16.98 -2.34 -13.23
N GLU A 378 17.66 -1.34 -13.79
CA GLU A 378 17.97 -1.28 -15.22
C GLU A 378 18.91 -2.42 -15.66
N SER A 379 19.80 -2.89 -14.77
CA SER A 379 20.70 -4.02 -15.06
C SER A 379 19.98 -5.35 -15.33
N GLU A 380 18.71 -5.44 -14.97
CA GLU A 380 17.86 -6.62 -15.19
C GLU A 380 17.03 -6.53 -16.49
N PHE A 381 17.12 -5.41 -17.24
CA PHE A 381 16.40 -5.16 -18.49
C PHE A 381 17.30 -5.02 -19.73
#